data_AF-A0A2V5ZIT8-F1
#
_entry.id   AF-A0A2V5ZIT8-F1
#
_cell.length_a   1.000
_cell.length_b   1.000
_cell.length_c   1.000
_cell.angle_alpha   90.00
_cell.angle_beta   90.00
_cell.angle_gamma   90.00
#
_symmetry.space_group_name_H-M   'P 1'
#
loop_
_entity.id
_entity.type
_entity.pdbx_description
1 polymer ?
#
loop_
_entity_poly.entity_id
_entity_poly.type
_entity_poly.pdbx_seq_one_letter_code
_entity_poly.pdbx_strand_id
1 'polypeptide(L)' 'MGAVAAALQERGFKVTGSDENVYPPMSSFLENKGIALMEDYRAENIPADADVVVIGNAMTRGNPEVEAVLNRKLL' A
#
# COMPACT_ATOMS: atom_id res chain seq x y z
N MET A 1 6.59 2.12 -6.30
CA MET A 1 6.54 0.84 -5.54
C MET A 1 5.78 -0.29 -6.24
N GLY A 2 4.88 -0.03 -7.20
CA GLY A 2 3.97 -1.08 -7.67
C GLY A 2 4.57 -2.31 -8.37
N ALA A 3 5.76 -2.26 -8.98
CA ALA A 3 6.37 -3.47 -9.54
C ALA A 3 6.64 -4.55 -8.46
N VAL A 4 7.03 -4.11 -7.25
CA VAL A 4 7.21 -5.00 -6.09
C VAL A 4 5.87 -5.58 -5.64
N ALA A 5 4.83 -4.73 -5.58
CA ALA A 5 3.47 -5.15 -5.23
C ALA A 5 2.95 -6.24 -6.19
N ALA A 6 3.12 -6.05 -7.50
CA ALA A 6 2.75 -7.02 -8.52
C ALA A 6 3.50 -8.36 -8.34
N ALA A 7 4.80 -8.33 -8.09
CA ALA A 7 5.58 -9.55 -7.87
C ALA A 7 5.17 -10.32 -6.61
N LEU A 8 4.78 -9.62 -5.54
CA LEU A 8 4.26 -10.26 -4.32
C LEU A 8 2.88 -10.87 -4.56
N GLN A 9 2.00 -10.16 -5.27
CA GLN A 9 0.69 -10.68 -5.65
C GLN A 9 0.81 -11.96 -6.50
N GLU A 10 1.73 -11.98 -7.47
CA GLU A 10 2.02 -13.16 -8.30
C GLU A 10 2.57 -14.36 -7.50
N ARG A 11 3.22 -14.10 -6.36
CA ARG A 11 3.67 -15.14 -5.43
C ARG A 11 2.58 -15.65 -4.49
N GLY A 12 1.35 -15.13 -4.61
CA GLY A 12 0.19 -15.56 -3.84
C GLY A 12 -0.05 -14.80 -2.54
N PHE A 13 0.68 -13.70 -2.29
CA PHE A 13 0.38 -12.81 -1.17
C PHE A 13 -0.85 -11.94 -1.52
N LYS A 14 -1.66 -11.62 -0.51
CA LYS A 14 -2.70 -10.60 -0.64
C LYS A 14 -2.06 -9.22 -0.52
N VAL A 15 -2.09 -8.43 -1.58
CA VAL A 15 -1.49 -7.09 -1.60
C VAL A 15 -2.55 -6.01 -1.79
N THR A 16 -2.49 -4.99 -0.93
CA THR A 16 -3.24 -3.74 -1.04
C THR A 16 -2.27 -2.57 -0.96
N GLY A 17 -2.67 -1.38 -1.41
CA GLY A 17 -1.82 -0.19 -1.30
C GLY A 17 -2.58 1.11 -1.42
N SER A 18 -1.89 2.19 -1.11
CA SER A 18 -2.38 3.57 -1.10
C SER A 18 -1.37 4.46 -1.83
N ASP A 19 -1.87 5.44 -2.57
CA ASP A 19 -1.04 6.49 -3.18
C ASP A 19 -1.85 7.79 -3.27
N GLU A 20 -1.18 8.94 -3.19
CA GLU A 20 -1.79 10.25 -3.37
C GLU A 20 -2.22 10.46 -4.82
N ASN A 21 -1.52 9.81 -5.77
CA ASN A 21 -1.87 9.88 -7.18
C ASN A 21 -1.98 8.47 -7.77
N VAL A 22 -3.21 7.95 -7.82
CA VAL A 22 -3.53 6.69 -8.50
C VAL A 22 -3.90 7.01 -9.96
N TYR A 23 -2.98 6.81 -10.90
CA TYR A 23 -3.22 7.12 -12.32
C TYR A 23 -2.59 6.11 -13.29
N PRO A 24 -3.14 5.99 -14.51
CA PRO A 24 -2.57 5.14 -15.57
C PRO A 24 -1.18 5.62 -16.02
N PRO A 25 -0.29 4.72 -16.47
CA PRO A 25 -0.53 3.29 -16.70
C PRO A 25 -0.40 2.42 -15.45
N MET A 26 0.08 2.97 -14.33
CA MET A 26 0.45 2.17 -13.16
C MET A 26 -0.78 1.66 -12.40
N SER A 27 -1.82 2.47 -12.23
CA SER A 27 -3.06 2.04 -11.57
C SER A 27 -3.70 0.86 -12.30
N SER A 28 -3.92 1.00 -13.61
CA SER A 28 -4.50 -0.05 -14.45
C SER A 28 -3.62 -1.31 -14.48
N PHE A 29 -2.28 -1.16 -14.45
CA PHE A 29 -1.38 -2.31 -14.36
C PHE A 29 -1.60 -3.10 -13.06
N LEU A 30 -1.74 -2.42 -11.92
CA LEU A 30 -1.94 -3.05 -10.62
C LEU A 30 -3.34 -3.64 -10.46
N GLU A 31 -4.37 -2.93 -10.93
CA GLU A 31 -5.75 -3.43 -10.98
C GLU A 31 -5.86 -4.70 -11.82
N ASN A 32 -5.21 -4.75 -12.99
CA ASN A 32 -5.16 -5.96 -13.83
C ASN A 32 -4.43 -7.13 -13.16
N LYS A 33 -3.59 -6.87 -12.16
CA LYS A 33 -2.95 -7.90 -11.32
C LYS A 33 -3.81 -8.27 -10.10
N GLY A 34 -4.98 -7.66 -9.92
CA GLY A 34 -5.89 -7.90 -8.80
C GLY A 34 -5.48 -7.18 -7.52
N ILE A 35 -4.66 -6.13 -7.61
CA ILE A 35 -4.22 -5.35 -6.46
C ILE A 35 -5.17 -4.18 -6.28
N ALA A 36 -5.79 -4.10 -5.11
CA ALA A 36 -6.64 -2.96 -4.73
C ALA A 36 -5.77 -1.76 -4.34
N LEU A 37 -6.06 -0.61 -4.94
CA LEU A 37 -5.43 0.66 -4.63
C LEU A 37 -6.46 1.61 -4.00
N MET A 38 -6.05 2.29 -2.94
CA MET A 38 -6.80 3.36 -2.30
C MET A 38 -6.21 4.71 -2.70
N GLU A 39 -7.08 5.66 -3.02
CA GLU A 39 -6.71 7.05 -3.22
C GLU A 39 -6.53 7.75 -1.88
N ASP A 40 -5.52 8.60 -1.80
CA ASP A 40 -5.07 9.31 -0.61
C ASP A 40 -4.61 8.38 0.53
N TYR A 41 -3.87 8.98 1.47
CA TYR A 41 -3.43 8.27 2.66
C TYR A 41 -4.45 8.43 3.78
N ARG A 42 -4.89 7.32 4.36
CA ARG A 42 -5.82 7.28 5.49
C ARG A 42 -5.46 6.14 6.43
N ALA A 43 -5.51 6.34 7.75
CA ALA A 43 -5.12 5.31 8.70
C ALA A 43 -5.93 4.00 8.53
N GLU A 44 -7.18 4.14 8.07
CA GLU A 44 -8.14 3.07 7.81
C GLU A 44 -7.77 2.22 6.58
N ASN A 45 -6.89 2.71 5.71
CA ASN A 45 -6.40 1.96 4.57
C ASN A 45 -5.55 0.76 4.98
N ILE A 46 -4.97 0.77 6.19
CA ILE A 46 -4.17 -0.35 6.70
C ILE A 46 -5.09 -1.39 7.32
N PRO A 47 -5.22 -2.59 6.72
CA PRO A 47 -6.07 -3.65 7.28
C PRO A 47 -5.70 -3.99 8.73
N ALA A 48 -6.69 -4.41 9.51
CA ALA A 48 -6.48 -4.85 10.89
C ALA A 48 -5.55 -6.07 10.97
N ASP A 49 -5.60 -6.92 9.94
CA ASP A 49 -4.89 -8.18 9.74
C ASP A 49 -3.63 -8.05 8.88
N ALA A 50 -3.10 -6.84 8.67
CA ALA A 50 -1.88 -6.65 7.88
C ALA A 50 -0.66 -7.28 8.59
N ASP A 51 -0.02 -8.26 7.93
CA ASP A 51 1.17 -8.93 8.46
C ASP A 51 2.44 -8.10 8.30
N VAL A 52 2.58 -7.39 7.17
CA VAL A 52 3.78 -6.62 6.82
C VAL A 52 3.36 -5.32 6.13
N VAL A 53 4.02 -4.22 6.46
CA VAL A 53 3.80 -2.91 5.83
C VAL A 53 5.09 -2.46 5.15
N VAL A 54 5.00 -2.17 3.85
CA VAL A 54 6.14 -1.64 3.08
C VAL A 54 5.94 -0.15 2.83
N ILE A 55 6.79 0.67 3.44
CA ILE A 55 6.72 2.13 3.31
C ILE A 55 7.65 2.59 2.18
N GLY A 56 7.08 3.31 1.20
CA GLY A 56 7.86 3.91 0.12
C GLY A 56 8.76 5.04 0.62
N ASN A 57 9.91 5.24 -0.03
CA ASN A 57 10.93 6.21 0.39
C ASN A 57 10.45 7.68 0.50
N ALA A 58 9.39 8.05 -0.22
CA ALA A 58 8.85 9.41 -0.19
C ALA A 58 7.99 9.71 1.06
N MET A 59 7.65 8.69 1.86
CA MET A 59 6.77 8.84 3.01
C MET A 59 7.52 9.37 4.24
N THR A 60 6.88 10.29 4.95
CA THR A 60 7.42 10.94 6.14
C THR A 60 6.40 10.93 7.29
N ARG A 61 6.87 11.26 8.51
CA ARG A 61 6.01 11.47 9.68
C ARG A 61 4.96 12.54 9.39
N GLY A 62 3.76 12.35 9.93
CA GLY A 62 2.58 13.18 9.61
C GLY A 62 1.70 12.61 8.50
N ASN A 63 2.19 11.62 7.72
CA ASN A 63 1.31 10.79 6.91
C ASN A 63 0.44 9.89 7.84
N PRO A 64 -0.89 9.86 7.68
CA PRO A 64 -1.78 9.16 8.61
C PRO A 64 -1.54 7.64 8.65
N GLU A 65 -1.12 7.03 7.54
CA GLU A 65 -0.77 5.60 7.50
C GLU A 65 0.57 5.34 8.19
N VAL A 66 1.58 6.17 7.95
CA VAL A 66 2.88 6.05 8.64
C VAL A 66 2.71 6.16 10.16
N GLU A 67 1.91 7.12 10.62
CA GLU A 67 1.60 7.27 12.05
C GLU A 67 0.87 6.03 12.59
N ALA A 68 -0.10 5.49 11.84
CA ALA A 68 -0.83 4.30 12.23
C ALA A 68 0.07 3.06 12.35
N VAL A 69 1.01 2.85 11.41
CA VAL A 69 2.01 1.77 11.46
C VAL A 69 2.83 1.86 12.74
N LEU A 70 3.39 3.05 13.01
CA LEU A 70 4.23 3.29 14.18
C LEU A 70 3.45 3.11 15.50
N ASN A 71 2.22 3.62 15.57
CA ASN A 71 1.36 3.50 16.75
C ASN A 71 0.94 2.06 17.03
N ARG A 72 0.64 1.29 15.98
CA ARG A 72 0.26 -0.14 16.08
C ARG A 72 1.47 -1.06 16.25
N LYS A 73 2.70 -0.54 16.15
CA LYS A 73 3.95 -1.31 16.14
C LYS A 73 3.94 -2.43 15.10
N LEU A 74 3.35 -2.15 13.94
CA LEU A 74 3.40 -3.04 12.79
C LEU A 74 4.76 -2.85 12.12
N LEU A 75 5.59 -3.88 12.11
CA LEU A 75 6.86 -3.91 11.39
C LEU A 75 6.96 -5.23 10.63
#